data_AF-A0A0Q5JIZ7-F1
#
_entry.id   AF-A0A0Q5JIZ7-F1
#
_cell.length_a   1.000
_cell.length_b   1.000
_cell.length_c   1.000
_cell.angle_alpha   90.00
_cell.angle_beta   90.00
_cell.angle_gamma   90.00
#
_symmetry.space_group_name_H-M   'P 1'
#
loop_
_entity.id
_entity.type
_entity.pdbx_description
1 polymer ?
#
loop_
_entity_poly.entity_id
_entity_poly.type
_entity_poly.pdbx_seq_one_letter_code
_entity_poly.pdbx_strand_id
1 'polypeptide(L)'
;MAFGMARNVLRPADSARADRVTYVELFFDLVFVLALTQLSAYLFENQTLLGALEGAVMVCALWWAWVSTTWVTNWLDPMKLPVRGAVIVLAFVALVVSVSIAEAFGDRAWAFAIAYVILQVGRTGFIVWATIRHDRAVARDFALVLGWTVASSALWIVGALLPLTWQLPFWAAALAVELAGTVLGFPVPGRGRVMLQSWDLSGPHIAERTALFVLIALGEGLLVTGFAFVEKESSTSSIASMVTAFIAAAATWWIYFDHGERVGAEAIEASDEPGRLARTAYTWVHLLIIAGIVLMSVGDKQMLTLPDQRGLATTVVIVGAPVLFLSGTVAFRRVLEGRWSRPQLLGLLALAVLAGVASVVPVFDALRLSIVTAMLLVGVAAGETVERVRRGRRAGG
;
A
#
# COMPACT_ATOMS: atom_id res chain seq x y z
N MET A 1 -3.04 2.04 40.91
CA MET A 1 -3.73 2.34 39.63
C MET A 1 -3.58 1.14 38.72
N ALA A 2 -4.68 0.45 38.39
CA ALA A 2 -4.63 -0.68 37.48
C ALA A 2 -4.59 -0.12 36.04
N PHE A 3 -3.45 -0.15 35.36
CA PHE A 3 -3.35 0.24 33.95
C PHE A 3 -3.91 -0.88 33.05
N GLY A 4 -4.66 -0.52 32.00
CA GLY A 4 -5.21 -1.42 30.98
C GLY A 4 -6.72 -1.72 31.05
N MET A 5 -7.29 -2.29 29.98
CA MET A 5 -8.72 -2.64 29.90
C MET A 5 -9.10 -3.76 30.87
N ALA A 6 -10.31 -3.68 31.45
CA ALA A 6 -10.80 -4.71 32.39
C ALA A 6 -11.32 -5.97 31.70
N ARG A 7 -11.83 -5.85 30.46
CA ARG A 7 -12.32 -6.96 29.65
C ARG A 7 -11.34 -7.27 28.53
N ASN A 8 -11.14 -8.56 28.26
CA ASN A 8 -10.29 -9.01 27.18
C ASN A 8 -10.89 -8.59 25.83
N VAL A 9 -10.12 -7.82 25.05
CA VAL A 9 -10.51 -7.35 23.72
C VAL A 9 -9.80 -8.04 22.56
N LEU A 10 -9.01 -9.08 22.82
CA LEU A 10 -8.35 -9.86 21.77
C LEU A 10 -9.37 -10.57 20.88
N ARG A 11 -8.99 -10.78 19.62
CA ARG A 11 -9.73 -11.61 18.66
C ARG A 11 -9.66 -13.09 19.12
N PRO A 12 -10.75 -13.87 19.00
CA PRO A 12 -10.72 -15.28 19.34
C PRO A 12 -9.75 -16.03 18.40
N ALA A 13 -8.89 -16.89 18.94
CA ALA A 13 -8.14 -17.84 18.12
C ALA A 13 -9.09 -18.90 17.53
N ASP A 14 -8.78 -19.43 16.34
CA ASP A 14 -9.44 -20.58 15.71
C ASP A 14 -10.96 -20.46 15.51
N SER A 15 -11.41 -19.36 14.89
CA SER A 15 -12.79 -19.25 14.43
C SER A 15 -12.86 -18.69 13.03
N ALA A 16 -13.78 -19.21 12.20
CA ALA A 16 -14.05 -18.65 10.86
C ALA A 16 -14.45 -17.15 10.89
N ARG A 17 -14.73 -16.61 12.09
CA ARG A 17 -14.99 -15.19 12.34
C ARG A 17 -13.70 -14.39 12.55
N ALA A 18 -12.65 -15.01 13.09
CA ALA A 18 -11.33 -14.39 13.26
C ALA A 18 -10.64 -14.14 11.92
N ASP A 19 -11.04 -14.87 10.88
CA ASP A 19 -10.48 -14.78 9.53
C ASP A 19 -11.15 -13.72 8.67
N ARG A 20 -12.30 -13.17 9.09
CA ARG A 20 -13.09 -12.24 8.28
C ARG A 20 -12.85 -10.78 8.63
N VAL A 21 -12.83 -9.95 7.59
CA VAL A 21 -12.78 -8.49 7.74
C VAL A 21 -14.08 -7.93 8.28
N THR A 22 -13.97 -7.02 9.25
CA THR A 22 -15.12 -6.30 9.81
C THR A 22 -15.42 -5.02 9.04
N TYR A 23 -16.69 -4.59 8.99
CA TYR A 23 -17.07 -3.36 8.29
C TYR A 23 -16.37 -2.10 8.81
N VAL A 24 -16.00 -2.05 10.10
CA VAL A 24 -15.27 -0.89 10.65
C VAL A 24 -13.82 -0.84 10.15
N GLU A 25 -13.22 -2.00 9.87
CA GLU A 25 -11.90 -2.05 9.23
C GLU A 25 -11.99 -1.56 7.78
N LEU A 26 -13.03 -1.96 7.04
CA LEU A 26 -13.28 -1.44 5.69
C LEU A 26 -13.58 0.06 5.69
N PHE A 27 -14.32 0.55 6.68
CA PHE A 27 -14.56 1.98 6.84
C PHE A 27 -13.26 2.76 7.07
N PHE A 28 -12.32 2.22 7.85
CA PHE A 28 -10.98 2.79 7.98
C PHE A 28 -10.23 2.76 6.65
N ASP A 29 -10.30 1.66 5.90
CA ASP A 29 -9.64 1.53 4.59
C ASP A 29 -10.18 2.54 3.56
N LEU A 30 -11.48 2.85 3.58
CA LEU A 30 -12.10 3.84 2.70
C LEU A 30 -11.52 5.25 2.87
N VAL A 31 -11.05 5.62 4.07
CA VAL A 31 -10.43 6.94 4.30
C VAL A 31 -9.14 7.11 3.50
N PHE A 32 -8.45 6.00 3.19
CA PHE A 32 -7.25 6.02 2.37
C PHE A 32 -7.53 6.30 0.89
N VAL A 33 -8.78 6.19 0.40
CA VAL A 33 -9.13 6.64 -0.96
C VAL A 33 -8.68 8.08 -1.16
N LEU A 34 -9.03 8.97 -0.22
CA LEU A 34 -8.61 10.36 -0.28
C LEU A 34 -7.09 10.51 -0.19
N ALA A 35 -6.41 9.65 0.58
CA ALA A 35 -4.96 9.69 0.69
C ALA A 35 -4.28 9.39 -0.65
N LEU A 36 -4.74 8.32 -1.32
CA LEU A 36 -4.25 7.92 -2.63
C LEU A 36 -4.53 9.00 -3.68
N THR A 37 -5.73 9.59 -3.67
CA THR A 37 -6.08 10.70 -4.58
C THR A 37 -5.18 11.92 -4.39
N GLN A 38 -4.97 12.35 -3.15
CA GLN A 38 -4.11 13.50 -2.86
C GLN A 38 -2.64 13.22 -3.22
N LEU A 39 -2.17 11.99 -3.01
CA LEU A 39 -0.82 11.60 -3.42
C LEU A 39 -0.66 11.56 -4.94
N SER A 40 -1.64 10.99 -5.65
CA SER A 40 -1.65 10.97 -7.12
C SER A 40 -1.69 12.38 -7.70
N ALA A 41 -2.50 13.28 -7.12
CA ALA A 41 -2.54 14.69 -7.51
C ALA A 41 -1.19 15.38 -7.29
N TYR A 42 -0.56 15.16 -6.13
CA TYR A 42 0.76 15.71 -5.83
C TYR A 42 1.84 15.21 -6.82
N LEU A 43 1.88 13.91 -7.09
CA LEU A 43 2.83 13.30 -8.03
C LEU A 43 2.61 13.79 -9.48
N PHE A 44 1.36 14.03 -9.86
CA PHE A 44 1.02 14.58 -11.17
C PHE A 44 1.59 15.99 -11.37
N GLU A 45 1.49 16.86 -10.36
CA GLU A 45 2.03 18.21 -10.41
C GLU A 45 3.57 18.25 -10.26
N ASN A 46 4.17 17.24 -9.61
CA ASN A 46 5.59 17.22 -9.25
C ASN A 46 6.37 16.09 -9.94
N GLN A 47 6.34 16.03 -11.27
CA GLN A 47 7.08 15.03 -12.06
C GLN A 47 8.59 15.33 -12.19
N THR A 48 9.25 15.58 -11.06
CA THR A 48 10.70 15.79 -10.94
C THR A 48 11.34 14.68 -10.10
N LEU A 49 12.67 14.60 -10.08
CA LEU A 49 13.37 13.65 -9.20
C LEU A 49 13.05 13.90 -7.72
N LEU A 50 12.96 15.17 -7.31
CA LEU A 50 12.60 15.53 -5.95
C LEU A 50 11.17 15.09 -5.62
N GLY A 51 10.21 15.41 -6.48
CA GLY A 51 8.81 14.98 -6.32
C GLY A 51 8.64 13.47 -6.30
N ALA A 52 9.46 12.72 -7.06
CA ALA A 52 9.50 11.27 -7.00
C ALA A 52 10.01 10.75 -5.64
N LEU A 53 11.03 11.36 -5.05
CA LEU A 53 11.52 11.00 -3.71
C LEU A 53 10.51 11.36 -2.62
N GLU A 54 9.90 12.54 -2.71
CA GLU A 54 8.83 13.02 -1.83
C GLU A 54 7.63 12.07 -1.88
N GLY A 55 7.16 11.71 -3.07
CA GLY A 55 6.10 10.75 -3.27
C GLY A 55 6.46 9.34 -2.82
N ALA A 56 7.71 8.91 -2.96
CA ALA A 56 8.19 7.62 -2.45
C ALA A 56 8.12 7.57 -0.91
N VAL A 57 8.52 8.64 -0.23
CA VAL A 57 8.38 8.75 1.24
C VAL A 57 6.90 8.76 1.63
N MET A 58 6.05 9.48 0.91
CA MET A 58 4.61 9.53 1.21
C MET A 58 3.91 8.19 0.99
N VAL A 59 4.14 7.50 -0.13
CA VAL A 59 3.52 6.18 -0.35
C VAL A 59 3.98 5.18 0.71
N CYS A 60 5.26 5.23 1.10
CA CYS A 60 5.78 4.41 2.19
C CYS A 60 5.11 4.75 3.53
N ALA A 61 4.97 6.04 3.85
CA ALA A 61 4.33 6.49 5.09
C ALA A 61 2.87 6.06 5.18
N LEU A 62 2.09 6.27 4.11
CA LEU A 62 0.68 5.88 4.04
C LEU A 62 0.51 4.36 4.14
N TRP A 63 1.30 3.62 3.36
CA TRP A 63 1.32 2.17 3.43
C TRP A 63 1.65 1.68 4.84
N TRP A 64 2.66 2.30 5.47
CA TRP A 64 3.09 1.92 6.80
C TRP A 64 2.04 2.19 7.87
N ALA A 65 1.35 3.33 7.77
CA ALA A 65 0.23 3.67 8.63
C ALA A 65 -0.93 2.68 8.47
N TRP A 66 -1.27 2.31 7.24
CA TRP A 66 -2.32 1.36 6.94
C TRP A 66 -1.96 -0.04 7.44
N VAL A 67 -0.82 -0.60 6.99
CA VAL A 67 -0.43 -1.99 7.28
C VAL A 67 -0.22 -2.23 8.77
N SER A 68 0.37 -1.27 9.48
CA SER A 68 0.56 -1.38 10.92
C SER A 68 -0.78 -1.37 11.68
N THR A 69 -1.78 -0.66 11.15
CA THR A 69 -3.16 -0.70 11.70
C THR A 69 -3.81 -2.05 11.43
N THR A 70 -3.61 -2.61 10.22
CA THR A 70 -4.03 -3.97 9.88
C THR A 70 -3.44 -5.02 10.83
N TRP A 71 -2.14 -4.93 11.14
CA TRP A 71 -1.50 -5.79 12.12
C TRP A 71 -2.15 -5.68 13.51
N VAL A 72 -2.45 -4.47 13.98
CA VAL A 72 -3.05 -4.25 15.31
C VAL A 72 -4.49 -4.76 15.39
N THR A 73 -5.32 -4.56 14.36
CA THR A 73 -6.70 -5.06 14.34
C THR A 73 -6.82 -6.54 13.97
N ASN A 74 -5.72 -7.17 13.57
CA ASN A 74 -5.61 -8.62 13.52
C ASN A 74 -5.57 -9.22 14.95
N TRP A 75 -4.89 -8.54 15.89
CA TRP A 75 -4.84 -8.94 17.30
C TRP A 75 -6.09 -8.53 18.09
N LEU A 76 -6.57 -7.31 17.87
CA LEU A 76 -7.69 -6.73 18.62
C LEU A 76 -9.01 -6.92 17.87
N ASP A 77 -10.07 -7.33 18.55
CA ASP A 77 -11.39 -7.56 17.95
C ASP A 77 -12.16 -6.23 17.74
N PRO A 78 -12.32 -5.74 16.50
CA PRO A 78 -13.02 -4.47 16.22
C PRO A 78 -14.53 -4.55 16.47
N MET A 79 -15.08 -5.74 16.72
CA MET A 79 -16.47 -5.88 17.14
C MET A 79 -16.69 -5.42 18.58
N LYS A 80 -15.63 -5.37 19.40
CA LYS A 80 -15.71 -4.88 20.78
C LYS A 80 -15.67 -3.36 20.80
N LEU A 81 -16.58 -2.76 21.55
CA LEU A 81 -16.82 -1.31 21.56
C LEU A 81 -15.54 -0.45 21.75
N PRO A 82 -14.61 -0.78 22.67
CA PRO A 82 -13.40 0.03 22.84
C PRO A 82 -12.49 0.02 21.60
N VAL A 83 -12.31 -1.14 20.97
CA VAL A 83 -11.50 -1.29 19.76
C VAL A 83 -12.19 -0.61 18.59
N ARG A 84 -13.51 -0.80 18.45
CA ARG A 84 -14.32 -0.12 17.43
C ARG A 84 -14.19 1.40 17.51
N GLY A 85 -14.34 1.96 18.71
CA GLY A 85 -14.18 3.39 18.96
C GLY A 85 -12.78 3.89 18.60
N ALA A 86 -11.74 3.14 19.00
CA ALA A 86 -10.36 3.47 18.64
C ALA A 86 -10.14 3.47 17.12
N VAL A 87 -10.64 2.47 16.38
CA VAL A 87 -10.53 2.43 14.92
C VAL A 87 -11.24 3.60 14.26
N ILE A 88 -12.42 4.01 14.75
CA ILE A 88 -13.15 5.18 14.23
C ILE A 88 -12.36 6.48 14.48
N VAL A 89 -11.78 6.64 15.67
CA VAL A 89 -10.93 7.81 15.97
C VAL A 89 -9.68 7.81 15.08
N LEU A 90 -9.02 6.66 14.91
CA LEU A 90 -7.87 6.52 14.02
C LEU A 90 -8.26 6.77 12.55
N ALA A 91 -9.47 6.40 12.13
CA ALA A 91 -9.98 6.72 10.79
C ALA A 91 -10.13 8.22 10.60
N PHE A 92 -10.65 8.95 11.59
CA PHE A 92 -10.69 10.41 11.53
C PHE A 92 -9.30 11.04 11.48
N VAL A 93 -8.35 10.54 12.28
CA VAL A 93 -6.95 11.01 12.22
C VAL A 93 -6.32 10.71 10.86
N ALA A 94 -6.57 9.52 10.30
CA ALA A 94 -6.13 9.16 8.95
C ALA A 94 -6.74 10.09 7.89
N LEU A 95 -7.98 10.57 8.07
CA LEU A 95 -8.57 11.56 7.18
C LEU A 95 -7.83 12.90 7.22
N VAL A 96 -7.40 13.34 8.40
CA VAL A 96 -6.56 14.54 8.55
C VAL A 96 -5.20 14.35 7.88
N VAL A 97 -4.59 13.15 7.99
CA VAL A 97 -3.41 12.79 7.21
C VAL A 97 -3.69 12.93 5.72
N SER A 98 -4.78 12.31 5.22
CA SER A 98 -5.17 12.32 3.81
C SER A 98 -5.30 13.74 3.23
N VAL A 99 -6.05 14.61 3.91
CA VAL A 99 -6.30 16.00 3.48
C VAL A 99 -5.02 16.86 3.48
N SER A 100 -3.97 16.43 4.21
CA SER A 100 -2.72 17.17 4.33
C SER A 100 -1.66 16.76 3.30
N ILE A 101 -1.82 15.64 2.59
CA ILE A 101 -0.78 15.05 1.71
C ILE A 101 -0.34 15.99 0.59
N ALA A 102 -1.27 16.61 -0.13
CA ALA A 102 -0.94 17.42 -1.30
C ALA A 102 -0.07 18.65 -0.96
N GLU A 103 -0.16 19.14 0.27
CA GLU A 103 0.63 20.27 0.78
C GLU A 103 1.57 19.82 1.92
N ALA A 104 1.88 18.52 2.00
CA ALA A 104 2.68 17.96 3.09
C ALA A 104 4.11 18.51 3.06
N PHE A 105 4.67 18.77 1.88
CA PHE A 105 5.98 19.41 1.69
C PHE A 105 5.86 20.95 1.56
N GLY A 106 4.92 21.53 2.30
CA GLY A 106 4.64 22.96 2.29
C GLY A 106 3.85 23.38 3.52
N ASP A 107 2.80 24.20 3.33
CA ASP A 107 2.07 24.84 4.43
C ASP A 107 1.36 23.85 5.38
N ARG A 108 1.11 22.60 4.95
CA ARG A 108 0.47 21.56 5.78
C ARG A 108 1.45 20.54 6.35
N ALA A 109 2.76 20.78 6.29
CA ALA A 109 3.77 19.91 6.87
C ALA A 109 3.48 19.56 8.35
N TRP A 110 3.12 20.57 9.15
CA TRP A 110 2.79 20.39 10.57
C TRP A 110 1.53 19.54 10.77
N ALA A 111 0.48 19.79 9.98
CA ALA A 111 -0.79 19.08 10.09
C ALA A 111 -0.61 17.61 9.73
N PHE A 112 0.13 17.33 8.64
CA PHE A 112 0.51 15.98 8.25
C PHE A 112 1.31 15.28 9.34
N ALA A 113 2.41 15.88 9.81
CA ALA A 113 3.31 15.25 10.76
C ALA A 113 2.62 14.98 12.12
N ILE A 114 1.84 15.94 12.64
CA ILE A 114 1.10 15.74 13.90
C ILE A 114 0.07 14.64 13.75
N ALA A 115 -0.74 14.65 12.67
CA ALA A 115 -1.76 13.63 12.46
C ALA A 115 -1.12 12.23 12.27
N TYR A 116 -0.03 12.14 11.52
CA TYR A 116 0.72 10.91 11.31
C TYR A 116 1.27 10.34 12.63
N VAL A 117 1.87 11.20 13.45
CA VAL A 117 2.38 10.82 14.78
C VAL A 117 1.26 10.37 15.71
N ILE A 118 0.13 11.10 15.75
CA ILE A 118 -1.04 10.70 16.55
C ILE A 118 -1.56 9.33 16.09
N LEU A 119 -1.62 9.08 14.77
CA LEU A 119 -2.06 7.80 14.22
C LEU A 119 -1.12 6.66 14.64
N GLN A 120 0.18 6.84 14.46
CA GLN A 120 1.20 5.82 14.73
C GLN A 120 1.36 5.53 16.23
N VAL A 121 1.58 6.58 17.03
CA VAL A 121 1.76 6.48 18.49
C VAL A 121 0.45 6.09 19.16
N GLY A 122 -0.68 6.69 18.74
CA GLY A 122 -2.00 6.39 19.28
C GLY A 122 -2.40 4.94 19.08
N ARG A 123 -2.26 4.41 17.85
CA ARG A 123 -2.50 2.98 17.58
C ARG A 123 -1.60 2.08 18.42
N THR A 124 -0.29 2.35 18.43
CA THR A 124 0.68 1.48 19.09
C THR A 124 0.54 1.53 20.62
N GLY A 125 0.25 2.71 21.18
CA GLY A 125 -0.07 2.88 22.60
C GLY A 125 -1.39 2.21 22.99
N PHE A 126 -2.40 2.26 22.11
CA PHE A 126 -3.69 1.61 22.36
C PHE A 126 -3.56 0.10 22.52
N ILE A 127 -2.79 -0.57 21.64
CA ILE A 127 -2.59 -2.02 21.78
C ILE A 127 -1.82 -2.38 23.06
N VAL A 128 -0.80 -1.62 23.44
CA VAL A 128 -0.10 -1.82 24.73
C VAL A 128 -1.08 -1.72 25.90
N TRP A 129 -1.91 -0.67 25.92
CA TRP A 129 -2.92 -0.48 26.96
C TRP A 129 -4.00 -1.58 26.95
N ALA A 130 -4.41 -2.04 25.77
CA ALA A 130 -5.42 -3.09 25.61
C ALA A 130 -4.94 -4.45 26.13
N THR A 131 -3.66 -4.77 25.98
CA THR A 131 -3.13 -6.11 26.26
C THR A 131 -2.41 -6.23 27.60
N ILE A 132 -1.97 -5.14 28.23
CA ILE A 132 -1.15 -5.19 29.48
C ILE A 132 -1.73 -6.05 30.63
N ARG A 133 -3.06 -6.22 30.69
CA ARG A 133 -3.73 -7.06 31.71
C ARG A 133 -4.02 -8.49 31.26
N HIS A 134 -4.07 -8.74 29.96
CA HIS A 134 -4.59 -9.99 29.39
C HIS A 134 -3.51 -10.80 28.66
N ASP A 135 -2.53 -10.13 28.09
CA ASP A 135 -1.37 -10.72 27.43
C ASP A 135 -0.14 -9.81 27.61
N ARG A 136 0.66 -10.12 28.63
CA ARG A 136 1.86 -9.34 28.96
C ARG A 136 2.97 -9.49 27.94
N ALA A 137 3.01 -10.60 27.19
CA ALA A 137 4.03 -10.81 26.16
C ALA A 137 3.78 -9.87 24.99
N VAL A 138 2.54 -9.83 24.49
CA VAL A 138 2.12 -8.89 23.44
C VAL A 138 2.29 -7.44 23.91
N ALA A 139 1.87 -7.11 25.14
CA ALA A 139 2.03 -5.76 25.68
C ALA A 139 3.50 -5.31 25.75
N ARG A 140 4.41 -6.21 26.16
CA ARG A 140 5.85 -5.95 26.20
C ARG A 140 6.40 -5.70 24.80
N ASP A 141 6.07 -6.58 23.85
CA ASP A 141 6.57 -6.47 22.48
C ASP A 141 6.11 -5.17 21.82
N PHE A 142 4.82 -4.83 21.93
CA PHE A 142 4.31 -3.54 21.42
C PHE A 142 4.81 -2.32 22.21
N ALA A 143 5.25 -2.46 23.46
CA ALA A 143 5.91 -1.38 24.18
C ALA A 143 7.33 -1.09 23.63
N LEU A 144 8.04 -2.12 23.15
CA LEU A 144 9.30 -1.93 22.41
C LEU A 144 9.04 -1.23 21.07
N VAL A 145 8.01 -1.68 20.34
CA VAL A 145 7.56 -1.01 19.10
C VAL A 145 7.21 0.45 19.38
N LEU A 146 6.46 0.74 20.44
CA LEU A 146 6.08 2.09 20.84
C LEU A 146 7.30 2.98 21.09
N GLY A 147 8.35 2.47 21.75
CA GLY A 147 9.58 3.24 21.97
C GLY A 147 10.25 3.67 20.67
N TRP A 148 10.32 2.77 19.69
CA TRP A 148 10.82 3.07 18.34
C TRP A 148 9.90 4.03 17.58
N THR A 149 8.57 3.82 17.66
CA THR A 149 7.58 4.70 17.03
C THR A 149 7.68 6.13 17.58
N VAL A 150 7.88 6.30 18.89
CA VAL A 150 8.07 7.62 19.51
C VAL A 150 9.38 8.26 19.04
N ALA A 151 10.47 7.49 18.92
CA ALA A 151 11.74 7.99 18.40
C ALA A 151 11.62 8.45 16.94
N SER A 152 10.98 7.65 16.08
CA SER A 152 10.65 8.04 14.70
C SER A 152 9.74 9.27 14.66
N SER A 153 8.73 9.33 15.53
CA SER A 153 7.79 10.45 15.60
C SER A 153 8.46 11.78 15.87
N ALA A 154 9.53 11.80 16.67
CA ALA A 154 10.32 13.00 16.88
C ALA A 154 10.94 13.51 15.56
N LEU A 155 11.41 12.62 14.68
CA LEU A 155 11.97 12.99 13.38
C LEU A 155 10.90 13.53 12.42
N TRP A 156 9.69 12.97 12.43
CA TRP A 156 8.55 13.51 11.67
C TRP A 156 8.23 14.96 12.07
N ILE A 157 8.13 15.22 13.38
CA ILE A 157 7.84 16.56 13.91
C ILE A 157 9.00 17.52 13.63
N VAL A 158 10.24 17.12 13.87
CA VAL A 158 11.42 17.96 13.59
C VAL A 158 11.48 18.30 12.11
N GLY A 159 11.27 17.34 11.21
CA GLY A 159 11.22 17.57 9.77
C GLY A 159 10.15 18.60 9.37
N ALA A 160 9.01 18.62 10.04
CA ALA A 160 7.94 19.59 9.78
C ALA A 160 8.20 21.00 10.37
N LEU A 161 9.10 21.13 11.34
CA LEU A 161 9.48 22.40 11.94
C LEU A 161 10.68 23.06 11.23
N LEU A 162 11.46 22.27 10.50
CA LEU A 162 12.63 22.73 9.78
C LEU A 162 12.27 23.27 8.39
N PRO A 163 13.15 24.06 7.76
CA PRO A 163 12.97 24.50 6.38
C PRO A 163 12.80 23.31 5.42
N LEU A 164 12.08 23.51 4.32
CA LEU A 164 11.72 22.47 3.33
C LEU A 164 12.90 21.58 2.90
N THR A 165 14.09 22.17 2.72
CA THR A 165 15.33 21.43 2.37
C THR A 165 15.69 20.29 3.34
N TRP A 166 15.31 20.40 4.61
CA TRP A 166 15.58 19.40 5.65
C TRP A 166 14.40 18.46 5.89
N GLN A 167 13.20 18.83 5.45
CA GLN A 167 11.99 18.07 5.72
C GLN A 167 12.07 16.64 5.16
N LEU A 168 12.37 16.49 3.86
CA LEU A 168 12.47 15.19 3.21
C LEU A 168 13.55 14.29 3.85
N PRO A 169 14.80 14.75 4.09
CA PRO A 169 15.80 13.95 4.82
C PRO A 169 15.33 13.44 6.19
N PHE A 170 14.67 14.29 6.99
CA PHE A 170 14.18 13.89 8.31
C PHE A 170 13.02 12.90 8.23
N TRP A 171 12.10 13.09 7.29
CA TRP A 171 10.97 12.18 7.07
C TRP A 171 11.45 10.82 6.51
N ALA A 172 12.42 10.84 5.61
CA ALA A 172 13.08 9.62 5.14
C ALA A 172 13.82 8.90 6.28
N ALA A 173 14.51 9.64 7.16
CA ALA A 173 15.16 9.06 8.34
C ALA A 173 14.14 8.48 9.34
N ALA A 174 12.99 9.14 9.53
CA ALA A 174 11.90 8.65 10.36
C ALA A 174 11.39 7.29 9.87
N LEU A 175 11.08 7.18 8.57
CA LEU A 175 10.73 5.92 7.95
C LEU A 175 11.86 4.89 8.10
N ALA A 176 13.11 5.26 7.83
CA ALA A 176 14.24 4.35 7.96
C ALA A 176 14.35 3.76 9.37
N VAL A 177 14.08 4.55 10.42
CA VAL A 177 14.01 4.07 11.82
C VAL A 177 12.88 3.05 11.99
N GLU A 178 11.69 3.30 11.46
CA GLU A 178 10.55 2.37 11.56
C GLU A 178 10.80 1.05 10.81
N LEU A 179 11.37 1.14 9.61
CA LEU A 179 11.73 -0.03 8.80
C LEU A 179 12.85 -0.83 9.48
N ALA A 180 13.89 -0.15 9.97
CA ALA A 180 14.99 -0.78 10.70
C ALA A 180 14.49 -1.46 11.98
N GLY A 181 13.60 -0.81 12.72
CA GLY A 181 12.94 -1.42 13.89
C GLY A 181 12.25 -2.73 13.52
N THR A 182 11.51 -2.75 12.41
CA THR A 182 10.81 -3.96 11.97
C THR A 182 11.76 -5.08 11.54
N VAL A 183 12.85 -4.75 10.84
CA VAL A 183 13.86 -5.74 10.39
C VAL A 183 14.65 -6.29 11.58
N LEU A 184 15.06 -5.43 12.51
CA LEU A 184 15.91 -5.78 13.65
C LEU A 184 15.13 -6.34 14.85
N GLY A 185 13.80 -6.25 14.83
CA GLY A 185 12.93 -6.67 15.93
C GLY A 185 12.89 -5.66 17.07
N PHE A 186 12.96 -4.36 16.78
CA PHE A 186 12.85 -3.26 17.75
C PHE A 186 13.74 -3.44 18.98
N PRO A 187 15.07 -3.62 18.82
CA PRO A 187 15.96 -3.83 19.94
C PRO A 187 16.00 -2.58 20.82
N VAL A 188 15.89 -2.78 22.13
CA VAL A 188 16.05 -1.71 23.14
C VAL A 188 17.09 -2.15 24.16
N PRO A 189 18.16 -1.37 24.39
CA PRO A 189 19.18 -1.70 25.38
C PRO A 189 18.57 -2.04 26.74
N GLY A 190 18.95 -3.19 27.30
CA GLY A 190 18.44 -3.68 28.59
C GLY A 190 17.01 -4.23 28.60
N ARG A 191 16.24 -4.14 27.49
CA ARG A 191 14.87 -4.68 27.39
C ARG A 191 14.67 -5.78 26.35
N GLY A 192 15.69 -6.05 25.53
CA GLY A 192 15.66 -7.12 24.54
C GLY A 192 15.11 -6.69 23.18
N ARG A 193 14.57 -7.66 22.43
CA ARG A 193 14.00 -7.48 21.09
C ARG A 193 12.73 -8.31 20.93
N VAL A 194 11.86 -7.91 20.01
CA VAL A 194 10.66 -8.63 19.57
C VAL A 194 11.07 -9.85 18.75
N MET A 195 10.48 -11.01 19.06
CA MET A 195 10.68 -12.25 18.29
C MET A 195 9.42 -12.55 17.47
N LEU A 196 9.47 -12.29 16.16
CA LEU A 196 8.28 -12.39 15.28
C LEU A 196 7.71 -13.82 15.13
N GLN A 197 8.48 -14.85 15.48
CA GLN A 197 8.01 -16.24 15.45
C GLN A 197 6.93 -16.52 16.50
N SER A 198 6.78 -15.66 17.52
CA SER A 198 5.78 -15.85 18.58
C SER A 198 4.44 -15.16 18.31
N TRP A 199 4.22 -14.63 17.10
CA TRP A 199 3.02 -13.86 16.77
C TRP A 199 1.98 -14.78 16.15
N ASP A 200 0.91 -15.05 16.90
CA ASP A 200 -0.26 -15.80 16.46
C ASP A 200 -1.18 -14.87 15.66
N LEU A 201 -1.25 -15.07 14.34
CA LEU A 201 -1.84 -14.13 13.39
C LEU A 201 -2.68 -14.87 12.36
N SER A 202 -3.92 -14.44 12.13
CA SER A 202 -4.71 -14.91 10.99
C SER A 202 -4.11 -14.40 9.67
N GLY A 203 -3.48 -15.32 8.94
CA GLY A 203 -3.05 -15.11 7.55
C GLY A 203 -4.21 -14.77 6.60
N PRO A 204 -5.34 -15.51 6.64
CA PRO A 204 -6.53 -15.21 5.85
C PRO A 204 -7.03 -13.77 6.04
N HIS A 205 -7.13 -13.28 7.28
CA HIS A 205 -7.62 -11.91 7.53
C HIS A 205 -6.73 -10.83 6.90
N ILE A 206 -5.40 -10.97 7.01
CA ILE A 206 -4.46 -10.02 6.38
C ILE A 206 -4.54 -10.11 4.86
N ALA A 207 -4.68 -11.31 4.31
CA ALA A 207 -4.86 -11.53 2.88
C ALA A 207 -6.14 -10.84 2.38
N GLU A 208 -7.27 -11.06 3.05
CA GLU A 208 -8.57 -10.45 2.72
C GLU A 208 -8.48 -8.92 2.75
N ARG A 209 -7.96 -8.33 3.84
CA ARG A 209 -7.81 -6.87 3.95
C ARG A 209 -6.93 -6.29 2.87
N THR A 210 -5.83 -6.95 2.55
CA THR A 210 -4.90 -6.43 1.54
C THR A 210 -5.50 -6.52 0.14
N ALA A 211 -6.23 -7.60 -0.16
CA ALA A 211 -6.97 -7.73 -1.41
C ALA A 211 -8.07 -6.65 -1.53
N LEU A 212 -8.83 -6.40 -0.47
CA LEU A 212 -9.84 -5.35 -0.46
C LEU A 212 -9.20 -3.95 -0.58
N PHE A 213 -8.04 -3.72 0.03
CA PHE A 213 -7.29 -2.47 -0.13
C PHE A 213 -6.80 -2.26 -1.57
N VAL A 214 -6.34 -3.32 -2.26
CA VAL A 214 -6.02 -3.26 -3.69
C VAL A 214 -7.25 -2.90 -4.52
N LEU A 215 -8.42 -3.47 -4.21
CA LEU A 215 -9.68 -3.11 -4.89
C LEU A 215 -10.04 -1.63 -4.67
N ILE A 216 -9.86 -1.13 -3.45
CA ILE A 216 -10.08 0.29 -3.11
C ILE A 216 -9.12 1.19 -3.90
N ALA A 217 -7.83 0.84 -3.98
CA ALA A 217 -6.84 1.60 -4.74
C ALA A 217 -7.15 1.62 -6.25
N LEU A 218 -7.60 0.50 -6.82
CA LEU A 218 -8.07 0.44 -8.21
C LEU A 218 -9.33 1.30 -8.42
N GLY A 219 -10.29 1.24 -7.48
CA GLY A 219 -11.51 2.04 -7.52
C GLY A 219 -11.21 3.55 -7.44
N GLU A 220 -10.23 3.94 -6.63
CA GLU A 220 -9.74 5.31 -6.55
C GLU A 220 -9.18 5.81 -7.89
N GLY A 221 -8.33 5.01 -8.56
CA GLY A 221 -7.83 5.35 -9.89
C GLY A 221 -8.94 5.56 -10.92
N LEU A 222 -10.00 4.73 -10.87
CA LEU A 222 -11.19 4.90 -11.72
C LEU A 222 -11.95 6.20 -11.41
N LEU A 223 -12.06 6.61 -10.14
CA LEU A 223 -12.68 7.88 -9.75
C LEU A 223 -11.88 9.07 -10.27
N VAL A 224 -10.56 9.07 -10.09
CA VAL A 224 -9.67 10.13 -10.59
C VAL A 224 -9.77 10.26 -12.11
N THR A 225 -9.71 9.12 -12.81
CA THR A 225 -9.87 9.05 -14.27
C THR A 225 -11.24 9.58 -14.71
N GLY A 226 -12.31 9.20 -13.99
CA GLY A 226 -13.67 9.66 -14.23
C GLY A 226 -13.81 11.18 -14.10
N PHE A 227 -13.31 11.77 -13.01
CA PHE A 227 -13.35 13.21 -12.80
C PHE A 227 -12.54 13.96 -13.87
N ALA A 228 -11.33 13.49 -14.18
CA ALA A 228 -10.49 14.09 -15.22
C ALA A 228 -11.15 14.05 -16.62
N PHE A 229 -11.95 13.03 -16.91
CA PHE A 229 -12.70 12.95 -18.17
C PHE A 229 -13.91 13.89 -18.22
N VAL A 230 -14.66 14.01 -17.12
CA VAL A 230 -15.83 14.90 -17.05
C VAL A 230 -15.45 16.38 -17.21
N GLU A 231 -14.25 16.76 -16.80
CA GLU A 231 -13.71 18.12 -16.98
C GLU A 231 -13.29 18.44 -18.43
N LYS A 232 -13.22 17.44 -19.32
CA LYS A 232 -12.79 17.61 -20.71
C LYS A 232 -13.96 17.60 -21.68
N GLU A 233 -13.81 18.34 -22.77
CA GLU A 233 -14.71 18.17 -23.92
C GLU A 233 -14.59 16.76 -24.50
N SER A 234 -15.72 16.21 -24.93
CA SER A 234 -15.77 14.89 -25.55
C SER A 234 -15.02 14.93 -26.88
N SER A 235 -13.93 14.18 -26.97
CA SER A 235 -13.10 14.04 -28.17
C SER A 235 -12.70 12.57 -28.35
N THR A 236 -12.25 12.21 -29.55
CA THR A 236 -11.71 10.87 -29.82
C THR A 236 -10.55 10.53 -28.88
N SER A 237 -9.68 11.51 -28.58
CA SER A 237 -8.57 11.33 -27.65
C SER A 237 -9.07 11.08 -26.23
N SER A 238 -10.02 11.88 -25.73
CA SER A 238 -10.57 11.73 -24.38
C SER A 238 -11.23 10.36 -24.20
N ILE A 239 -11.99 9.89 -25.21
CA ILE A 239 -12.64 8.57 -25.20
C ILE A 239 -11.58 7.45 -25.24
N ALA A 240 -10.57 7.57 -26.10
CA ALA A 240 -9.48 6.59 -26.16
C ALA A 240 -8.71 6.50 -24.84
N SER A 241 -8.43 7.63 -24.20
CA SER A 241 -7.80 7.69 -22.88
C SER A 241 -8.64 6.99 -21.81
N MET A 242 -9.96 7.28 -21.75
CA MET A 242 -10.88 6.64 -20.81
C MET A 242 -10.94 5.11 -21.00
N VAL A 243 -11.08 4.65 -22.25
CA VAL A 243 -11.09 3.22 -22.57
C VAL A 243 -9.76 2.56 -22.19
N THR A 244 -8.64 3.23 -22.47
CA THR A 244 -7.30 2.73 -22.15
C THR A 244 -7.08 2.59 -20.65
N ALA A 245 -7.45 3.61 -19.86
CA ALA A 245 -7.37 3.58 -18.39
C ALA A 245 -8.24 2.45 -17.81
N PHE A 246 -9.47 2.27 -18.32
CA PHE A 246 -10.34 1.16 -17.90
C PHE A 246 -9.73 -0.21 -18.23
N ILE A 247 -9.15 -0.38 -19.43
CA ILE A 247 -8.47 -1.63 -19.83
C ILE A 247 -7.28 -1.89 -18.92
N ALA A 248 -6.46 -0.88 -18.63
CA ALA A 248 -5.32 -1.00 -17.72
C ALA A 248 -5.75 -1.40 -16.30
N ALA A 249 -6.78 -0.76 -15.76
CA ALA A 249 -7.36 -1.10 -14.46
C ALA A 249 -7.93 -2.53 -14.44
N ALA A 250 -8.66 -2.93 -15.48
CA ALA A 250 -9.22 -4.29 -15.61
C ALA A 250 -8.12 -5.36 -15.75
N ALA A 251 -7.06 -5.09 -16.52
CA ALA A 251 -5.92 -5.99 -16.65
C ALA A 251 -5.13 -6.11 -15.33
N THR A 252 -4.94 -5.01 -14.62
CA THR A 252 -4.29 -4.97 -13.30
C THR A 252 -5.12 -5.76 -12.28
N TRP A 253 -6.44 -5.54 -12.24
CA TRP A 253 -7.38 -6.33 -11.45
C TRP A 253 -7.28 -7.82 -11.80
N TRP A 254 -7.29 -8.16 -13.09
CA TRP A 254 -7.17 -9.54 -13.56
C TRP A 254 -5.88 -10.19 -13.06
N ILE A 255 -4.72 -9.58 -13.29
CA ILE A 255 -3.41 -10.11 -12.87
C ILE A 255 -3.35 -10.38 -11.36
N TYR A 256 -3.92 -9.48 -10.56
CA TYR A 256 -3.91 -9.60 -9.09
C TYR A 256 -4.91 -10.64 -8.59
N PHE A 257 -6.20 -10.54 -8.95
CA PHE A 257 -7.29 -11.32 -8.36
C PHE A 257 -7.48 -12.71 -8.96
N ASP A 258 -7.08 -12.93 -10.21
CA ASP A 258 -7.21 -14.24 -10.87
C ASP A 258 -6.23 -15.29 -10.33
N HIS A 259 -5.31 -14.85 -9.46
CA HIS A 259 -4.47 -15.73 -8.65
C HIS A 259 -5.11 -16.12 -7.30
N GLY A 260 -6.18 -15.43 -6.88
CA GLY A 260 -6.99 -15.73 -5.71
C GLY A 260 -6.32 -15.42 -4.36
N GLU A 261 -7.10 -14.83 -3.45
CA GLU A 261 -6.75 -14.60 -2.04
C GLU A 261 -6.32 -15.89 -1.30
N ARG A 262 -6.93 -17.01 -1.71
CA ARG A 262 -6.76 -18.35 -1.12
C ARG A 262 -5.32 -18.87 -1.19
N VAL A 263 -4.55 -18.49 -2.21
CA VAL A 263 -3.13 -18.94 -2.34
C VAL A 263 -2.27 -18.38 -1.21
N GLY A 264 -2.53 -17.14 -0.80
CA GLY A 264 -1.80 -16.52 0.31
C GLY A 264 -2.19 -17.08 1.67
N ALA A 265 -3.49 -17.29 1.89
CA ALA A 265 -4.00 -17.96 3.08
C ALA A 265 -3.42 -19.38 3.24
N GLU A 266 -3.55 -20.22 2.20
CA GLU A 266 -3.04 -21.60 2.19
C GLU A 266 -1.52 -21.65 2.39
N ALA A 267 -0.76 -20.74 1.76
CA ALA A 267 0.69 -20.69 1.92
C ALA A 267 1.14 -20.24 3.31
N ILE A 268 0.37 -19.34 3.96
CA ILE A 268 0.65 -18.93 5.35
C ILE A 268 0.33 -20.06 6.32
N GLU A 269 -0.82 -20.71 6.17
CA GLU A 269 -1.23 -21.84 7.02
C GLU A 269 -0.27 -23.03 6.91
N ALA A 270 0.29 -23.29 5.73
CA ALA A 270 1.25 -24.37 5.51
C ALA A 270 2.71 -24.03 5.91
N SER A 271 2.99 -22.81 6.36
CA SER A 271 4.34 -22.34 6.69
C SER A 271 4.72 -22.65 8.13
N ASP A 272 5.95 -23.11 8.37
CA ASP A 272 6.52 -23.22 9.72
C ASP A 272 6.76 -21.85 10.39
N GLU A 273 6.75 -20.77 9.60
CA GLU A 273 6.95 -19.39 10.09
C GLU A 273 5.91 -18.43 9.48
N PRO A 274 4.63 -18.57 9.85
CA PRO A 274 3.51 -17.86 9.23
C PRO A 274 3.64 -16.34 9.37
N GLY A 275 4.00 -15.83 10.55
CA GLY A 275 4.18 -14.39 10.78
C GLY A 275 5.27 -13.76 9.92
N ARG A 276 6.39 -14.46 9.69
CA ARG A 276 7.48 -13.97 8.81
C ARG A 276 7.05 -13.98 7.34
N LEU A 277 6.37 -15.04 6.90
CA LEU A 277 5.87 -15.15 5.54
C LEU A 277 4.83 -14.07 5.25
N ALA A 278 3.83 -13.93 6.14
CA ALA A 278 2.79 -12.90 6.05
C ALA A 278 3.40 -11.49 6.00
N ARG A 279 4.36 -11.17 6.86
CA ARG A 279 5.07 -9.88 6.82
C ARG A 279 5.83 -9.67 5.51
N THR A 280 6.52 -10.69 5.02
CA THR A 280 7.26 -10.58 3.76
C THR A 280 6.31 -10.32 2.59
N ALA A 281 5.26 -11.12 2.49
CA ALA A 281 4.31 -11.04 1.39
C ALA A 281 3.42 -9.79 1.48
N TYR A 282 2.81 -9.52 2.63
CA TYR A 282 1.76 -8.50 2.83
C TYR A 282 2.23 -7.19 3.46
N THR A 283 3.48 -7.07 3.91
CA THR A 283 4.03 -5.78 4.38
C THR A 283 5.11 -5.25 3.44
N TRP A 284 6.05 -6.10 3.02
CA TRP A 284 7.18 -5.64 2.19
C TRP A 284 6.85 -5.66 0.70
N VAL A 285 6.43 -6.81 0.18
CA VAL A 285 6.22 -6.98 -1.27
C VAL A 285 5.01 -6.18 -1.77
N HIS A 286 3.91 -6.17 -1.00
CA HIS A 286 2.68 -5.48 -1.37
C HIS A 286 2.82 -3.95 -1.51
N LEU A 287 3.80 -3.33 -0.84
CA LEU A 287 4.09 -1.91 -1.03
C LEU A 287 4.36 -1.59 -2.51
N LEU A 288 5.06 -2.47 -3.23
CA LEU A 288 5.34 -2.27 -4.66
C LEU A 288 4.07 -2.33 -5.51
N ILE A 289 3.13 -3.21 -5.14
CA ILE A 289 1.84 -3.34 -5.82
C ILE A 289 1.04 -2.05 -5.67
N ILE A 290 0.91 -1.55 -4.44
CA ILE A 290 0.17 -0.31 -4.16
C ILE A 290 0.84 0.90 -4.78
N ALA A 291 2.17 1.02 -4.69
CA ALA A 291 2.90 2.11 -5.33
C ALA A 291 2.73 2.10 -6.85
N GLY A 292 2.72 0.92 -7.49
CA GLY A 292 2.42 0.77 -8.91
C GLY A 292 1.02 1.24 -9.29
N ILE A 293 0.00 0.90 -8.49
CA ILE A 293 -1.40 1.32 -8.72
C ILE A 293 -1.55 2.84 -8.57
N VAL A 294 -0.95 3.44 -7.53
CA VAL A 294 -0.95 4.90 -7.35
C VAL A 294 -0.29 5.58 -8.54
N LEU A 295 0.89 5.11 -8.97
CA LEU A 295 1.58 5.70 -10.11
C LEU A 295 0.80 5.49 -11.43
N MET A 296 0.00 4.43 -11.54
CA MET A 296 -0.89 4.20 -12.67
C MET A 296 -1.98 5.27 -12.74
N SER A 297 -2.58 5.63 -11.59
CA SER A 297 -3.54 6.74 -11.49
C SER A 297 -2.95 8.08 -11.96
N VAL A 298 -1.67 8.35 -11.65
CA VAL A 298 -0.92 9.51 -12.17
C VAL A 298 -0.79 9.45 -13.69
N GLY A 299 -0.44 8.28 -14.24
CA GLY A 299 -0.32 8.06 -15.68
C GLY A 299 -1.64 8.21 -16.44
N ASP A 300 -2.74 7.71 -15.86
CA ASP A 300 -4.08 7.83 -16.44
C ASP A 300 -4.52 9.29 -16.48
N LYS A 301 -4.32 10.03 -15.38
CA LYS A 301 -4.56 11.48 -15.34
C LYS A 301 -3.69 12.21 -16.38
N GLN A 302 -2.42 11.85 -16.53
CA GLN A 302 -1.52 12.45 -17.52
C GLN A 302 -1.98 12.21 -18.96
N MET A 303 -2.34 10.98 -19.30
CA MET A 303 -2.87 10.65 -20.62
C MET A 303 -4.20 11.38 -20.93
N LEU A 304 -5.06 11.61 -19.94
CA LEU A 304 -6.32 12.34 -20.12
C LEU A 304 -6.11 13.86 -20.24
N THR A 305 -5.22 14.41 -19.42
CA THR A 305 -5.02 15.87 -19.33
C THR A 305 -4.08 16.39 -20.41
N LEU A 306 -3.02 15.64 -20.71
CA LEU A 306 -1.90 16.00 -21.56
C LEU A 306 -1.56 14.85 -22.55
N PRO A 307 -2.50 14.43 -23.43
CA PRO A 307 -2.36 13.23 -24.27
C PRO A 307 -1.16 13.25 -25.21
N ASP A 308 -0.76 14.44 -25.68
CA ASP A 308 0.35 14.64 -26.60
C ASP A 308 1.71 14.83 -25.91
N GLN A 309 1.75 14.80 -24.57
CA GLN A 309 2.98 15.03 -23.81
C GLN A 309 3.99 13.92 -24.05
N ARG A 310 5.26 14.31 -24.12
CA ARG A 310 6.40 13.42 -24.36
C ARG A 310 7.49 13.69 -23.33
N GLY A 311 8.39 12.73 -23.19
CA GLY A 311 9.64 12.90 -22.46
C GLY A 311 9.88 11.81 -21.43
N LEU A 312 11.01 11.95 -20.73
CA LEU A 312 11.46 10.99 -19.72
C LEU A 312 10.44 10.85 -18.58
N ALA A 313 9.92 11.96 -18.07
CA ALA A 313 8.95 11.97 -16.97
C ALA A 313 7.68 11.17 -17.32
N THR A 314 7.07 11.47 -18.47
CA THR A 314 5.91 10.74 -19.00
C THR A 314 6.20 9.25 -19.16
N THR A 315 7.38 8.91 -19.68
CA THR A 315 7.78 7.51 -19.86
C THR A 315 7.94 6.79 -18.52
N VAL A 316 8.61 7.42 -17.55
CA VAL A 316 8.81 6.88 -16.21
C VAL A 316 7.49 6.69 -15.47
N VAL A 317 6.54 7.61 -15.59
CA VAL A 317 5.23 7.47 -14.94
C VAL A 317 4.43 6.34 -15.60
N ILE A 318 4.22 6.40 -16.92
CA ILE A 318 3.33 5.47 -17.63
C ILE A 318 3.90 4.05 -17.67
N VAL A 319 5.21 3.89 -17.91
CA VAL A 319 5.84 2.56 -17.97
C VAL A 319 6.35 2.11 -16.61
N GLY A 320 6.75 3.03 -15.72
CA GLY A 320 7.19 2.68 -14.37
C GLY A 320 6.06 2.14 -13.50
N ALA A 321 4.83 2.65 -13.64
CA ALA A 321 3.65 2.15 -12.92
C ALA A 321 3.43 0.64 -13.07
N PRO A 322 3.26 0.08 -14.29
CA PRO A 322 3.10 -1.36 -14.49
C PRO A 322 4.38 -2.13 -14.17
N VAL A 323 5.59 -1.55 -14.31
CA VAL A 323 6.84 -2.20 -13.88
C VAL A 323 6.84 -2.42 -12.37
N LEU A 324 6.46 -1.40 -11.58
CA LEU A 324 6.34 -1.53 -10.12
C LEU A 324 5.29 -2.57 -9.73
N PHE A 325 4.09 -2.48 -10.33
CA PHE A 325 2.99 -3.41 -10.07
C PHE A 325 3.37 -4.87 -10.41
N LEU A 326 3.93 -5.12 -11.61
CA LEU A 326 4.36 -6.45 -12.02
C LEU A 326 5.53 -6.96 -11.19
N SER A 327 6.49 -6.10 -10.82
CA SER A 327 7.59 -6.51 -9.93
C SER A 327 7.07 -6.95 -8.57
N GLY A 328 6.08 -6.23 -8.02
CA GLY A 328 5.39 -6.61 -6.79
C GLY A 328 4.67 -7.95 -6.90
N THR A 329 3.87 -8.16 -7.96
CA THR A 329 3.12 -9.41 -8.15
C THR A 329 4.03 -10.62 -8.47
N VAL A 330 5.13 -10.42 -9.21
CA VAL A 330 6.16 -11.44 -9.43
C VAL A 330 6.82 -11.83 -8.12
N ALA A 331 7.26 -10.85 -7.34
CA ALA A 331 7.88 -11.08 -6.03
C ALA A 331 6.90 -11.78 -5.08
N PHE A 332 5.62 -11.41 -5.12
CA PHE A 332 4.57 -12.00 -4.29
C PHE A 332 4.41 -13.49 -4.57
N ARG A 333 4.38 -13.86 -5.86
CA ARG A 333 4.37 -15.28 -6.28
C ARG A 333 5.65 -16.02 -5.93
N ARG A 334 6.79 -15.35 -6.05
CA ARG A 334 8.08 -15.96 -5.67
C ARG A 334 8.16 -16.25 -4.17
N VAL A 335 7.56 -15.40 -3.35
CA VAL A 335 7.51 -15.56 -1.89
C VAL A 335 6.53 -16.63 -1.47
N LEU A 336 5.30 -16.64 -2.01
CA LEU A 336 4.26 -17.58 -1.59
C LEU A 336 4.32 -18.94 -2.27
N GLU A 337 4.60 -18.98 -3.58
CA GLU A 337 4.61 -20.24 -4.34
C GLU A 337 6.03 -20.78 -4.60
N GLY A 338 7.08 -19.99 -4.33
CA GLY A 338 8.45 -20.34 -4.72
C GLY A 338 8.69 -20.26 -6.24
N ARG A 339 7.77 -19.66 -7.00
CA ARG A 339 7.75 -19.72 -8.47
C ARG A 339 7.86 -18.35 -9.13
N TRP A 340 8.46 -18.34 -10.32
CA TRP A 340 8.49 -17.18 -11.19
C TRP A 340 7.38 -17.28 -12.25
N SER A 341 6.53 -16.26 -12.35
CA SER A 341 5.50 -16.18 -13.40
C SER A 341 6.17 -15.82 -14.73
N ARG A 342 6.18 -16.76 -15.69
CA ARG A 342 6.79 -16.51 -17.01
C ARG A 342 6.09 -15.37 -17.77
N PRO A 343 4.74 -15.30 -17.82
CA PRO A 343 4.05 -14.18 -18.48
C PRO A 343 4.41 -12.83 -17.87
N GLN A 344 4.46 -12.71 -16.53
CA GLN A 344 4.80 -11.44 -15.88
C GLN A 344 6.27 -11.05 -16.12
N LEU A 345 7.21 -12.02 -16.11
CA LEU A 345 8.61 -11.75 -16.44
C LEU A 345 8.79 -11.28 -17.90
N LEU A 346 8.08 -11.90 -18.84
CA LEU A 346 8.07 -11.47 -20.24
C LEU A 346 7.42 -10.08 -20.38
N GLY A 347 6.37 -9.80 -19.60
CA GLY A 347 5.76 -8.48 -19.50
C GLY A 347 6.73 -7.41 -19.01
N LEU A 348 7.47 -7.68 -17.93
CA LEU A 348 8.52 -6.79 -17.42
C LEU A 348 9.61 -6.53 -18.47
N LEU A 349 10.05 -7.57 -19.18
CA LEU A 349 11.00 -7.43 -20.28
C LEU A 349 10.43 -6.55 -21.41
N ALA A 350 9.17 -6.78 -21.80
CA ALA A 350 8.51 -6.00 -22.85
C ALA A 350 8.35 -4.53 -22.45
N LEU A 351 8.02 -4.24 -21.18
CA LEU A 351 7.95 -2.88 -20.65
C LEU A 351 9.32 -2.20 -20.62
N ALA A 352 10.39 -2.93 -20.26
CA ALA A 352 11.76 -2.40 -20.30
C ALA A 352 12.19 -2.05 -21.74
N VAL A 353 11.86 -2.92 -22.71
CA VAL A 353 12.09 -2.64 -24.13
C VAL A 353 11.28 -1.42 -24.58
N LEU A 354 10.00 -1.34 -24.20
CA LEU A 354 9.14 -0.20 -24.52
C LEU A 354 9.70 1.11 -23.98
N ALA A 355 10.18 1.14 -22.73
CA ALA A 355 10.82 2.32 -22.15
C ALA A 355 12.08 2.73 -22.93
N GLY A 356 12.93 1.77 -23.30
CA GLY A 356 14.10 2.01 -24.14
C GLY A 356 13.74 2.60 -25.50
N VAL A 357 12.75 2.02 -26.18
CA VAL A 357 12.27 2.51 -27.48
C VAL A 357 11.66 3.90 -27.36
N ALA A 358 10.80 4.14 -26.36
CA ALA A 358 10.16 5.44 -26.14
C ALA A 358 11.17 6.56 -25.84
N SER A 359 12.33 6.23 -25.26
CA SER A 359 13.39 7.22 -25.00
C SER A 359 14.13 7.70 -26.26
N VAL A 360 14.09 6.92 -27.35
CA VAL A 360 14.80 7.21 -28.60
C VAL A 360 13.84 7.63 -29.71
N VAL A 361 12.63 7.05 -29.74
CA VAL A 361 11.68 7.23 -30.83
C VAL A 361 10.64 8.29 -30.44
N PRO A 362 10.57 9.45 -31.11
CA PRO A 362 9.71 10.58 -30.73
C PRO A 362 8.22 10.37 -31.09
N VAL A 363 7.81 9.14 -31.37
CA VAL A 363 6.44 8.78 -31.77
C VAL A 363 5.54 8.54 -30.57
N PHE A 364 6.12 8.23 -29.40
CA PHE A 364 5.39 7.92 -28.18
C PHE A 364 5.03 9.20 -27.41
N ASP A 365 3.80 9.66 -27.60
CA ASP A 365 3.10 10.54 -26.67
C ASP A 365 2.45 9.73 -25.54
N ALA A 366 1.93 10.43 -24.52
CA ALA A 366 1.32 9.83 -23.34
C ALA A 366 0.21 8.83 -23.72
N LEU A 367 -0.67 9.20 -24.65
CA LEU A 367 -1.77 8.33 -25.06
C LEU A 367 -1.28 7.03 -25.73
N ARG A 368 -0.39 7.13 -26.73
CA ARG A 368 0.13 5.94 -27.42
C ARG A 368 0.90 5.04 -26.47
N LEU A 369 1.69 5.63 -25.58
CA LEU A 369 2.47 4.88 -24.61
C LEU A 369 1.57 4.12 -23.62
N SER A 370 0.51 4.77 -23.13
CA SER A 370 -0.49 4.14 -22.27
C SER A 370 -1.27 3.03 -22.98
N ILE A 371 -1.65 3.21 -24.26
CA ILE A 371 -2.32 2.17 -25.05
C ILE A 371 -1.44 0.92 -25.15
N VAL A 372 -0.18 1.07 -25.55
CA VAL A 372 0.74 -0.07 -25.68
C VAL A 372 0.96 -0.74 -24.33
N THR A 373 1.11 0.05 -23.27
CA THR A 373 1.28 -0.44 -21.90
C THR A 373 0.06 -1.24 -21.42
N ALA A 374 -1.15 -0.75 -21.64
CA ALA A 374 -2.39 -1.45 -21.31
C ALA A 374 -2.50 -2.77 -22.08
N MET A 375 -2.16 -2.77 -23.38
CA MET A 375 -2.15 -3.99 -24.19
C MET A 375 -1.12 -5.02 -23.70
N LEU A 376 0.06 -4.57 -23.22
CA LEU A 376 1.03 -5.46 -22.60
C LEU A 376 0.49 -6.08 -21.31
N LEU A 377 -0.19 -5.31 -20.45
CA LEU A 377 -0.83 -5.84 -19.24
C LEU A 377 -1.93 -6.87 -19.58
N VAL A 378 -2.75 -6.62 -20.61
CA VAL A 378 -3.73 -7.59 -21.10
C VAL A 378 -3.05 -8.87 -21.58
N GLY A 379 -1.95 -8.75 -22.32
CA GLY A 379 -1.15 -9.89 -22.77
C GLY A 379 -0.58 -10.71 -21.62
N VAL A 380 -0.10 -10.04 -20.56
CA VAL A 380 0.33 -10.69 -19.31
C VAL A 380 -0.84 -11.45 -18.69
N ALA A 381 -1.97 -10.78 -18.43
CA ALA A 381 -3.16 -11.36 -17.80
C ALA A 381 -3.68 -12.60 -18.55
N ALA A 382 -3.77 -12.51 -19.88
CA ALA A 382 -4.15 -13.63 -20.73
C ALA A 382 -3.13 -14.77 -20.67
N GLY A 383 -1.83 -14.45 -20.72
CA GLY A 383 -0.75 -15.43 -20.57
C GLY A 383 -0.81 -16.17 -19.23
N GLU A 384 -1.13 -15.47 -18.14
CA GLU A 384 -1.30 -16.08 -16.82
C GLU A 384 -2.49 -17.03 -16.78
N THR A 385 -3.61 -16.62 -17.37
CA THR A 385 -4.81 -17.45 -17.48
C THR A 385 -4.52 -18.73 -18.27
N VAL A 386 -3.80 -18.63 -19.39
CA VAL A 386 -3.40 -19.79 -20.19
C VAL A 386 -2.47 -20.71 -19.41
N GLU A 387 -1.48 -20.17 -18.69
CA GLU A 387 -0.59 -20.98 -17.85
C GLU A 387 -1.35 -21.69 -16.72
N ARG A 388 -2.33 -21.02 -16.10
CA ARG A 388 -3.16 -21.58 -15.03
C ARG A 388 -4.05 -22.70 -15.55
N VAL A 389 -4.79 -22.47 -16.65
CA VAL A 389 -5.69 -23.45 -17.25
C VAL A 389 -4.93 -24.70 -17.72
N ARG A 390 -3.75 -24.52 -18.33
CA ARG A 390 -2.89 -25.65 -18.74
C ARG A 390 -2.45 -26.54 -17.58
N ARG A 391 -2.48 -26.03 -16.35
CA ARG A 391 -2.13 -26.78 -15.14
C ARG A 391 -3.33 -27.35 -14.40
N GLY A 392 -4.54 -27.20 -14.94
CA GLY A 392 -5.77 -27.71 -14.31
C GLY A 392 -6.15 -27.00 -13.01
N ARG A 393 -5.57 -25.81 -12.73
CA ARG A 393 -5.99 -25.00 -11.58
C ARG A 393 -7.23 -24.19 -11.98
N ARG A 394 -8.26 -24.18 -11.13
CA ARG A 394 -9.44 -23.34 -11.32
C ARG A 394 -9.04 -21.85 -11.18
N ALA A 395 -9.71 -20.97 -11.92
CA ALA A 395 -9.66 -19.53 -11.67
C ALA A 395 -10.12 -19.23 -10.23
N GLY A 396 -9.77 -18.05 -9.71
CA GLY A 396 -10.06 -17.58 -8.35
C GLY A 396 -11.33 -18.18 -7.75
N GLY A 397 -11.20 -18.73 -6.54
CA GLY A 397 -12.26 -19.41 -5.81
C GLY A 397 -13.49 -18.54 -5.60
#